data_AF-A0A257NVZ7-F1
#
_entry.id   AF-A0A257NVZ7-F1
#
_cell.length_a   1.000
_cell.length_b   1.000
_cell.length_c   1.000
_cell.angle_alpha   90.00
_cell.angle_beta   90.00
_cell.angle_gamma   90.00
#
_symmetry.space_group_name_H-M   'P 1'
#
loop_
_entity.id
_entity.type
_entity.pdbx_description
1 polymer ?
#
loop_
_entity_poly.entity_id
_entity_poly.type
_entity_poly.pdbx_seq_one_letter_code
_entity_poly.pdbx_strand_id
1 'polypeptide(L)'
;MENAAEKGYYEAMVRETYERIAAPIRGLRKAAYSRIAAPIRGLHQAAYLLAALTLASQALALLRDRTFAHTFGAGQVLDLYYAAFRVPELVFALVSSLVSAYVIIPRITGMDREKTRQLLSESATFLFAAGGALCIVLAIFMPQFLALLYPNLVASPLHAQFVLLARILLIQPILLGLSGI
;
A
#
# COMPACT_ATOMS: atom_id res chain seq x y z
N MET A 1 -19.51 -32.57 48.21
CA MET A 1 -18.07 -32.78 47.89
C MET A 1 -18.06 -33.35 46.49
N GLU A 2 -17.82 -32.51 45.49
CA GLU A 2 -17.82 -32.90 44.08
C GLU A 2 -16.62 -33.84 43.83
N ASN A 3 -16.88 -35.00 43.23
CA ASN A 3 -15.93 -36.10 43.15
C ASN A 3 -14.85 -35.78 42.11
N ALA A 4 -13.57 -35.88 42.48
CA ALA A 4 -12.44 -35.58 41.59
C ALA A 4 -12.47 -36.40 40.27
N ALA A 5 -13.10 -37.57 40.28
CA ALA A 5 -13.32 -38.39 39.10
C ALA A 5 -14.30 -37.77 38.09
N GLU A 6 -15.36 -37.11 38.57
CA GLU A 6 -16.37 -36.47 37.74
C GLU A 6 -15.80 -35.23 37.05
N LYS A 7 -15.03 -34.42 37.79
CA LYS A 7 -14.33 -33.26 37.23
C LYS A 7 -13.34 -33.64 36.12
N GLY A 8 -12.63 -34.77 36.28
CA GLY A 8 -11.73 -35.31 35.25
C GLY A 8 -12.45 -35.74 33.97
N TYR A 9 -13.66 -36.29 34.10
CA TYR A 9 -14.48 -36.69 32.95
C TYR A 9 -14.97 -35.49 32.14
N TYR A 10 -15.45 -34.44 32.80
CA TYR A 10 -15.88 -33.21 32.11
C TYR A 10 -14.73 -32.48 31.42
N GLU A 11 -13.56 -32.37 32.07
CA GLU A 11 -12.36 -31.81 31.45
C GLU A 11 -11.94 -32.58 30.19
N ALA A 12 -11.95 -33.92 30.24
CA ALA A 12 -11.62 -34.77 29.09
C ALA A 12 -12.63 -34.60 27.93
N MET A 13 -13.93 -34.59 28.24
CA MET A 13 -15.00 -34.42 27.25
C MET A 13 -14.96 -33.04 26.58
N VAL A 14 -14.72 -31.97 27.35
CA VAL A 14 -14.58 -30.61 26.81
C VAL A 14 -13.35 -30.52 25.91
N ARG A 15 -12.23 -31.13 26.31
CA ARG A 15 -10.98 -31.13 25.54
C ARG A 15 -11.12 -31.89 24.22
N GLU A 16 -11.80 -33.03 24.20
CA GLU A 16 -12.06 -33.81 22.99
C GLU A 16 -13.01 -33.08 22.03
N THR A 17 -14.05 -32.45 22.58
CA THR A 17 -15.00 -31.65 21.78
C THR A 17 -14.32 -30.41 21.20
N TYR A 18 -13.47 -29.75 21.99
CA TYR A 18 -12.68 -28.61 21.53
C TYR A 18 -11.68 -29.02 20.44
N GLU A 19 -10.98 -30.15 20.59
CA GLU A 19 -10.06 -30.69 19.58
C GLU A 19 -10.79 -31.01 18.26
N ARG A 20 -11.96 -31.67 18.31
CA ARG A 20 -12.76 -31.98 17.10
C ARG A 20 -13.21 -30.73 16.34
N ILE A 21 -13.58 -29.66 17.05
CA ILE A 21 -14.06 -28.42 16.42
C ILE A 21 -12.89 -27.54 15.97
N ALA A 22 -11.83 -27.43 16.77
CA ALA A 22 -10.70 -26.54 16.49
C ALA A 22 -9.67 -27.12 15.50
N ALA A 23 -9.60 -28.44 15.32
CA ALA A 23 -8.69 -29.09 14.37
C ALA A 23 -8.90 -28.64 12.90
N PRO A 24 -10.13 -28.65 12.33
CA PRO A 24 -10.36 -28.20 10.95
C PRO A 24 -10.06 -26.70 10.77
N ILE A 25 -10.37 -25.87 11.77
CA ILE A 25 -10.11 -24.41 11.73
C ILE A 25 -8.60 -24.13 11.76
N ARG A 26 -7.82 -24.86 12.58
CA ARG A 26 -6.35 -24.78 12.60
C ARG A 26 -5.74 -25.20 11.26
N GLY A 27 -6.28 -26.24 10.63
CA GLY A 27 -5.84 -26.75 9.32
C GLY A 27 -6.05 -25.76 8.19
N LEU A 28 -7.25 -25.18 8.10
CA LEU A 28 -7.60 -24.12 7.12
C LEU A 28 -6.70 -22.90 7.27
N ARG A 29 -6.48 -22.43 8.51
CA ARG A 29 -5.60 -21.28 8.77
C ARG A 29 -4.16 -21.59 8.34
N LYS A 30 -3.62 -22.76 8.71
CA LYS A 30 -2.26 -23.16 8.32
C LYS A 30 -2.11 -23.30 6.81
N ALA A 31 -3.09 -23.86 6.10
CA ALA A 31 -3.05 -24.04 4.66
C ALA A 31 -3.15 -22.71 3.89
N ALA A 32 -3.98 -21.77 4.36
CA ALA A 32 -4.04 -20.43 3.79
C ALA A 32 -2.71 -19.67 4.04
N TYR A 33 -2.18 -19.75 5.26
CA TYR A 33 -0.91 -19.10 5.61
C TYR A 33 0.27 -19.67 4.83
N SER A 34 0.33 -20.99 4.64
CA SER A 34 1.43 -21.62 3.90
C SER A 34 1.42 -21.30 2.41
N ARG A 35 0.25 -21.01 1.82
CA ARG A 35 0.14 -20.57 0.42
C ARG A 35 0.55 -19.11 0.23
N ILE A 36 0.22 -18.24 1.19
CA ILE A 36 0.62 -16.81 1.15
C ILE A 36 2.12 -16.66 1.48
N ALA A 37 2.62 -17.44 2.45
CA ALA A 37 4.02 -17.43 2.85
C ALA A 37 4.91 -18.36 2.00
N ALA A 38 4.37 -19.00 0.96
CA ALA A 38 5.15 -19.85 0.09
C ALA A 38 6.24 -19.00 -0.59
N PRO A 39 7.53 -19.34 -0.45
CA PRO A 39 8.60 -18.57 -1.05
C PRO A 39 8.48 -18.60 -2.58
N ILE A 40 8.57 -17.43 -3.20
CA ILE A 40 8.52 -17.28 -4.65
C ILE A 40 9.82 -17.84 -5.23
N ARG A 41 9.72 -18.99 -5.92
CA ARG A 41 10.90 -19.75 -6.36
C ARG A 41 11.45 -19.31 -7.72
N GLY A 42 10.70 -18.53 -8.49
CA GLY A 42 11.11 -18.10 -9.84
C GLY A 42 10.55 -16.75 -10.26
N LEU A 43 11.27 -16.09 -11.18
CA LEU A 43 10.94 -14.76 -11.70
C LEU A 43 9.54 -14.70 -12.34
N HIS A 44 9.14 -15.74 -13.07
CA HIS A 44 7.80 -15.83 -13.67
C HIS A 44 6.69 -15.89 -12.64
N GLN A 45 6.90 -16.64 -11.55
CA GLN A 45 5.93 -16.73 -10.45
C GLN A 45 5.80 -15.38 -9.73
N ALA A 46 6.90 -14.65 -9.56
CA ALA A 46 6.89 -13.28 -9.05
C ALA A 46 6.11 -12.34 -9.99
N ALA A 47 6.35 -12.43 -11.30
CA ALA A 47 5.69 -11.61 -12.29
C ALA A 47 4.17 -11.85 -12.33
N TYR A 48 3.71 -13.11 -12.28
CA TYR A 48 2.27 -13.41 -12.22
C TYR A 48 1.62 -12.91 -10.94
N LEU A 49 2.28 -13.08 -9.80
CA LEU A 49 1.77 -12.57 -8.53
C LEU A 49 1.65 -11.04 -8.56
N LEU A 50 2.70 -10.36 -9.04
CA LEU A 50 2.69 -8.90 -9.18
C LEU A 50 1.56 -8.46 -10.11
N ALA A 51 1.43 -9.07 -11.29
CA ALA A 51 0.36 -8.76 -12.23
C ALA A 51 -1.03 -8.95 -11.62
N ALA A 52 -1.26 -10.06 -10.91
CA ALA A 52 -2.54 -10.32 -10.23
C ALA A 52 -2.84 -9.28 -9.15
N LEU A 53 -1.83 -8.92 -8.34
CA LEU A 53 -1.97 -7.88 -7.30
C LEU A 53 -2.22 -6.50 -7.90
N THR A 54 -1.55 -6.16 -9.01
CA THR A 54 -1.77 -4.90 -9.74
C THR A 54 -3.19 -4.84 -10.30
N LEU A 55 -3.67 -5.92 -10.93
CA LEU A 55 -5.05 -6.00 -11.43
C LEU A 55 -6.08 -5.88 -10.31
N ALA A 56 -5.84 -6.57 -9.18
CA ALA A 56 -6.70 -6.44 -8.01
C ALA A 56 -6.73 -5.01 -7.48
N SER A 57 -5.57 -4.35 -7.37
CA SER A 57 -5.46 -2.95 -6.96
C SER A 57 -6.24 -2.02 -7.89
N GLN A 58 -6.15 -2.21 -9.21
CA GLN A 58 -6.90 -1.42 -10.18
C GLN A 58 -8.41 -1.68 -10.10
N ALA A 59 -8.85 -2.92 -9.88
CA ALA A 59 -10.26 -3.22 -9.67
C ALA A 59 -10.82 -2.52 -8.42
N LEU A 60 -10.04 -2.47 -7.33
CA LEU A 60 -10.39 -1.70 -6.13
C LEU A 60 -10.43 -0.19 -6.41
N ALA A 61 -9.50 0.34 -7.19
CA ALA A 61 -9.50 1.75 -7.60
C ALA A 61 -10.76 2.10 -8.41
N LEU A 62 -11.16 1.23 -9.36
CA LEU A 62 -12.41 1.40 -10.12
C LEU A 62 -13.65 1.36 -9.22
N LEU A 63 -13.67 0.46 -8.24
CA LEU A 63 -14.78 0.37 -7.28
C LEU A 63 -14.88 1.64 -6.43
N ARG A 64 -13.76 2.17 -5.95
CA ARG A 64 -13.69 3.46 -5.25
C ARG A 64 -14.24 4.58 -6.13
N ASP A 65 -13.76 4.67 -7.36
CA ASP A 65 -14.12 5.74 -8.29
C ASP A 65 -15.62 5.71 -8.62
N ARG A 66 -16.17 4.51 -8.85
CA ARG A 66 -17.60 4.31 -9.07
C ARG A 66 -18.44 4.66 -7.85
N THR A 67 -17.98 4.30 -6.65
CA THR A 67 -18.68 4.62 -5.40
C THR A 67 -18.75 6.13 -5.23
N PHE A 68 -17.66 6.86 -5.47
CA PHE A 68 -17.64 8.32 -5.39
C PHE A 68 -18.50 8.98 -6.46
N ALA A 69 -18.49 8.49 -7.69
CA ALA A 69 -19.37 8.99 -8.74
C ALA A 69 -20.85 8.81 -8.39
N HIS A 70 -21.22 7.72 -7.72
CA HIS A 70 -22.60 7.48 -7.27
C HIS A 70 -22.98 8.32 -6.05
N THR A 71 -22.06 8.57 -5.10
CA THR A 71 -22.36 9.33 -3.88
C THR A 71 -22.32 10.84 -4.07
N PHE A 72 -21.36 11.35 -4.85
CA PHE A 72 -21.18 12.79 -5.06
C PHE A 72 -21.81 13.29 -6.37
N GLY A 73 -22.17 12.38 -7.28
CA GLY A 73 -22.61 12.71 -8.63
C GLY A 73 -21.44 13.11 -9.54
N ALA A 74 -21.68 13.11 -10.85
CA ALA A 74 -20.73 13.66 -11.83
C ALA A 74 -20.75 15.20 -11.73
N GLY A 75 -19.77 15.78 -11.05
CA GLY A 75 -19.70 17.22 -10.83
C GLY A 75 -18.34 17.70 -10.35
N GLN A 76 -18.22 19.01 -10.18
CA GLN A 76 -16.96 19.70 -9.93
C GLN A 76 -16.21 19.19 -8.68
N VAL A 77 -16.91 18.72 -7.65
CA VAL A 77 -16.32 18.16 -6.43
C VAL A 77 -15.54 16.87 -6.72
N LEU A 78 -16.06 16.02 -7.60
CA LEU A 78 -15.41 14.76 -7.98
C LEU A 78 -14.16 15.01 -8.82
N ASP A 79 -14.22 15.97 -9.73
CA ASP A 79 -13.06 16.38 -10.55
C ASP A 79 -11.93 16.94 -9.67
N LEU A 80 -12.28 17.74 -8.66
CA LEU A 80 -11.33 18.22 -7.65
C LEU A 80 -10.67 17.05 -6.90
N TYR A 81 -11.46 16.06 -6.48
CA TYR A 81 -10.94 14.88 -5.79
C TYR A 81 -9.94 14.10 -6.67
N TYR A 82 -10.32 13.80 -7.92
CA TYR A 82 -9.43 13.08 -8.83
C TYR A 82 -8.16 13.87 -9.17
N ALA A 83 -8.28 15.18 -9.39
CA ALA A 83 -7.13 16.04 -9.62
C ALA A 83 -6.20 16.10 -8.40
N ALA A 84 -6.76 16.13 -7.19
CA ALA A 84 -6.00 16.17 -5.94
C ALA A 84 -5.27 14.85 -5.69
N PHE A 85 -5.93 13.71 -6.00
CA PHE A 85 -5.35 12.38 -5.83
C PHE A 85 -4.17 12.12 -6.78
N ARG A 86 -4.09 12.80 -7.92
CA ARG A 86 -2.94 12.68 -8.83
C ARG A 86 -1.63 13.23 -8.26
N VAL A 87 -1.67 14.23 -7.38
CA VAL A 87 -0.44 14.81 -6.80
C VAL A 87 0.39 13.77 -6.05
N PRO A 88 -0.15 13.07 -5.03
CA PRO A 88 0.59 12.02 -4.34
C PRO A 88 0.90 10.81 -5.24
N GLU A 89 0.05 10.52 -6.23
CA GLU A 89 0.31 9.46 -7.22
C GLU A 89 1.60 9.74 -8.01
N LEU A 90 1.76 10.99 -8.49
CA LEU A 90 2.97 11.41 -9.21
C LEU A 90 4.22 11.24 -8.34
N VAL A 91 4.16 11.66 -7.07
CA VAL A 91 5.28 11.48 -6.13
C VAL A 91 5.61 10.00 -5.95
N PHE A 92 4.60 9.17 -5.73
CA PHE A 92 4.79 7.73 -5.56
C PHE A 92 5.39 7.08 -6.81
N ALA A 93 4.88 7.41 -8.00
CA ALA A 93 5.39 6.89 -9.26
C ALA A 93 6.85 7.29 -9.50
N LEU A 94 7.21 8.55 -9.21
CA LEU A 94 8.59 9.03 -9.32
C LEU A 94 9.52 8.28 -8.37
N VAL A 95 9.19 8.19 -7.09
CA VAL A 95 10.01 7.47 -6.10
C VAL A 95 10.13 5.99 -6.47
N SER A 96 9.02 5.34 -6.83
CA SER A 96 9.01 3.93 -7.25
C SER A 96 9.87 3.68 -8.48
N SER A 97 9.83 4.58 -9.47
CA SER A 97 10.68 4.48 -10.68
C SER A 97 12.17 4.55 -10.35
N LEU A 98 12.56 5.45 -9.44
CA LEU A 98 13.95 5.57 -8.98
C LEU A 98 14.37 4.32 -8.22
N VAL A 99 13.58 3.87 -7.24
CA VAL A 99 13.85 2.64 -6.48
C VAL A 99 14.03 1.45 -7.44
N SER A 100 13.17 1.31 -8.44
CA SER A 100 13.27 0.26 -9.45
C SER A 100 14.60 0.31 -10.21
N ALA A 101 15.01 1.51 -10.66
CA ALA A 101 16.30 1.69 -11.34
C ALA A 101 17.47 1.28 -10.45
N TYR A 102 17.49 1.67 -9.17
CA TYR A 102 18.53 1.30 -8.21
C TYR A 102 18.57 -0.19 -7.89
N VAL A 103 17.45 -0.91 -8.01
CA VAL A 103 17.42 -2.38 -7.84
C VAL A 103 17.94 -3.09 -9.10
N ILE A 104 17.61 -2.57 -10.28
CA ILE A 104 17.93 -3.22 -11.57
C ILE A 104 19.39 -3.01 -11.96
N ILE A 105 19.93 -1.79 -11.82
CA ILE A 105 21.28 -1.45 -12.30
C ILE A 105 22.37 -2.37 -11.69
N PRO A 106 22.47 -2.54 -10.35
CA PRO A 106 23.51 -3.38 -9.73
C PRO A 106 23.44 -4.85 -10.18
N ARG A 107 22.22 -5.33 -10.46
CA ARG A 107 21.96 -6.69 -10.96
C ARG A 107 22.47 -6.89 -12.37
N ILE A 108 22.33 -5.89 -13.24
CA ILE A 108 22.81 -5.95 -14.63
C ILE A 108 24.33 -5.80 -14.66
N THR A 109 24.91 -4.93 -13.82
CA THR A 109 26.35 -4.66 -13.79
C THR A 109 27.17 -5.73 -13.07
N GLY A 110 26.54 -6.80 -12.58
CA GLY A 110 27.25 -7.90 -11.91
C GLY A 110 27.92 -7.49 -10.59
N MET A 111 27.36 -6.51 -9.88
CA MET A 111 27.92 -6.05 -8.62
C MET A 111 27.89 -7.13 -7.54
N ASP A 112 28.92 -7.12 -6.70
CA ASP A 112 29.01 -8.05 -5.58
C ASP A 112 27.84 -7.89 -4.59
N ARG A 113 27.45 -8.97 -3.92
CA ARG A 113 26.21 -9.04 -3.13
C ARG A 113 26.23 -8.07 -1.94
N GLU A 114 27.37 -7.97 -1.27
CA GLU A 114 27.55 -7.09 -0.10
C GLU A 114 27.46 -5.62 -0.51
N LYS A 115 28.17 -5.25 -1.59
CA LYS A 115 28.14 -3.89 -2.16
C LYS A 115 26.75 -3.52 -2.68
N THR A 116 26.05 -4.45 -3.33
CA THR A 116 24.67 -4.25 -3.80
C THR A 116 23.73 -3.98 -2.63
N ARG A 117 23.86 -4.76 -1.55
CA ARG A 117 23.04 -4.58 -0.34
C ARG A 117 23.30 -3.23 0.32
N GLN A 118 24.57 -2.83 0.43
CA GLN A 118 24.94 -1.54 1.01
C GLN A 118 24.39 -0.37 0.17
N LEU A 119 24.61 -0.40 -1.15
CA LEU A 119 24.07 0.62 -2.06
C LEU A 119 22.54 0.71 -1.98
N LEU A 120 21.85 -0.43 -1.92
CA LEU A 120 20.39 -0.46 -1.85
C LEU A 120 19.88 0.15 -0.54
N SER A 121 20.56 -0.14 0.58
CA SER A 121 20.21 0.40 1.90
C SER A 121 20.45 1.92 1.98
N GLU A 122 21.59 2.39 1.50
CA GLU A 122 21.93 3.82 1.47
C GLU A 122 20.98 4.58 0.52
N SER A 123 20.73 4.03 -0.67
CA SER A 123 19.82 4.63 -1.65
C SER A 123 18.37 4.64 -1.17
N ALA A 124 17.90 3.58 -0.50
CA ALA A 124 16.55 3.54 0.06
C ALA A 124 16.36 4.63 1.12
N THR A 125 17.33 4.79 2.02
CA THR A 125 17.31 5.85 3.05
C THR A 125 17.31 7.24 2.42
N PHE A 126 18.18 7.45 1.41
CA PHE A 126 18.25 8.71 0.68
C PHE A 126 16.96 9.02 -0.08
N LEU A 127 16.39 8.06 -0.81
CA LEU A 127 15.15 8.23 -1.56
C LEU A 127 13.96 8.47 -0.65
N PHE A 128 13.92 7.83 0.52
CA PHE A 128 12.89 8.10 1.52
C PHE A 128 13.01 9.54 2.05
N ALA A 129 14.22 9.97 2.43
CA ALA A 129 14.45 11.34 2.90
C ALA A 129 14.13 12.38 1.79
N ALA A 130 14.58 12.13 0.56
CA ALA A 130 14.33 13.00 -0.59
C ALA A 130 12.84 13.04 -0.98
N GLY A 131 12.16 11.89 -0.98
CA GLY A 131 10.73 11.79 -1.24
C GLY A 131 9.90 12.48 -0.17
N GLY A 132 10.27 12.34 1.11
CA GLY A 132 9.67 13.06 2.22
C GLY A 132 9.88 14.57 2.12
N ALA A 133 11.09 15.01 1.78
CA ALA A 133 11.39 16.43 1.54
C ALA A 133 10.58 16.98 0.36
N LEU A 134 10.50 16.25 -0.76
CA LEU A 134 9.68 16.61 -1.91
C LEU A 134 8.19 16.75 -1.51
N CYS A 135 7.70 15.85 -0.66
CA CYS A 135 6.33 15.94 -0.14
C CYS A 135 6.11 17.24 0.66
N ILE A 136 7.04 17.59 1.55
CA ILE A 136 6.95 18.83 2.35
C ILE A 136 6.96 20.05 1.43
N VAL A 137 7.86 20.09 0.44
CA VAL A 137 7.95 21.18 -0.54
C VAL A 137 6.63 21.31 -1.31
N LEU A 138 6.08 20.21 -1.83
CA LEU A 138 4.80 20.21 -2.53
C LEU A 138 3.63 20.62 -1.63
N ALA A 139 3.63 20.25 -0.35
CA ALA A 139 2.59 20.67 0.58
C ALA A 139 2.60 22.19 0.81
N ILE A 140 3.79 22.80 0.90
CA ILE A 140 3.96 24.26 1.04
C ILE A 140 3.54 24.97 -0.26
N PHE A 141 4.10 24.57 -1.39
CA PHE A 141 3.86 25.16 -2.72
C PHE A 141 2.64 24.59 -3.45
N MET A 142 1.75 23.91 -2.73
CA MET A 142 0.56 23.28 -3.28
C MET A 142 -0.30 24.22 -4.14
N PRO A 143 -0.66 25.45 -3.70
CA PRO A 143 -1.54 26.29 -4.50
C PRO A 143 -0.91 26.67 -5.85
N GLN A 144 0.39 26.93 -5.90
CA GLN A 144 1.12 27.23 -7.14
C GLN A 144 1.22 25.99 -8.04
N PHE A 145 1.51 24.82 -7.44
CA PHE A 145 1.60 23.56 -8.17
C PHE A 145 0.26 23.18 -8.82
N LEU A 146 -0.85 23.31 -8.08
CA LEU A 146 -2.19 23.05 -8.59
C LEU A 146 -2.63 24.09 -9.62
N ALA A 147 -2.24 25.36 -9.48
CA ALA A 147 -2.52 26.40 -10.48
C ALA A 147 -1.82 26.11 -11.82
N LEU A 148 -0.61 25.54 -11.77
CA LEU A 148 0.13 25.13 -12.96
C LEU A 148 -0.54 23.96 -13.69
N LEU A 149 -0.99 22.94 -12.96
CA LEU A 149 -1.54 21.72 -13.55
C LEU A 149 -3.03 21.81 -13.87
N TYR A 150 -3.80 22.54 -13.06
CA TYR A 150 -5.26 22.60 -13.11
C TYR A 150 -5.78 24.04 -12.99
N PRO A 151 -5.41 24.95 -13.91
CA PRO A 151 -5.79 26.37 -13.84
C PRO A 151 -7.32 26.56 -13.79
N ASN A 152 -8.08 25.75 -14.53
CA ASN A 152 -9.54 25.81 -14.56
C ASN A 152 -10.19 25.42 -13.21
N LEU A 153 -9.60 24.46 -12.48
CA LEU A 153 -10.12 24.05 -11.17
C LEU A 153 -9.71 25.01 -10.06
N VAL A 154 -8.59 25.71 -10.22
CA VAL A 154 -8.14 26.77 -9.31
C VAL A 154 -8.95 28.05 -9.46
N ALA A 155 -9.47 28.34 -10.66
CA ALA A 155 -10.41 29.45 -10.87
C ALA A 155 -11.80 29.22 -10.25
N SER A 156 -12.07 28.02 -9.72
CA SER A 156 -13.32 27.67 -9.05
C SER A 156 -13.45 28.33 -7.66
N PRO A 157 -14.68 28.62 -7.19
CA PRO A 157 -14.93 28.99 -5.79
C PRO A 157 -14.40 27.96 -4.76
N LEU A 158 -14.19 26.71 -5.20
CA LEU A 158 -13.74 25.60 -4.35
C LEU A 158 -12.21 25.49 -4.22
N HIS A 159 -11.44 26.47 -4.70
CA HIS A 159 -9.98 26.44 -4.68
C HIS A 159 -9.37 26.09 -3.31
N ALA A 160 -9.86 26.71 -2.23
CA ALA A 160 -9.33 26.46 -0.89
C ALA A 160 -9.52 25.00 -0.45
N GLN A 161 -10.66 24.38 -0.80
CA GLN A 161 -10.95 22.98 -0.51
C GLN A 161 -10.05 22.07 -1.35
N PHE A 162 -9.81 22.43 -2.61
CA PHE A 162 -8.91 21.68 -3.50
C PHE A 162 -7.49 21.61 -2.95
N VAL A 163 -6.92 22.74 -2.54
CA VAL A 163 -5.58 22.82 -1.95
C VAL A 163 -5.51 22.02 -0.65
N LEU A 164 -6.51 22.15 0.23
CA LEU A 164 -6.57 21.41 1.48
C LEU A 164 -6.61 19.90 1.24
N LEU A 165 -7.47 19.45 0.32
CA LEU A 165 -7.62 18.06 -0.04
C LEU A 165 -6.31 17.48 -0.59
N ALA A 166 -5.65 18.18 -1.50
CA ALA A 166 -4.37 17.75 -2.05
C ALA A 166 -3.27 17.67 -0.97
N ARG A 167 -3.25 18.60 0.00
CA ARG A 167 -2.32 18.54 1.15
C ARG A 167 -2.57 17.34 2.05
N ILE A 168 -3.84 17.06 2.38
CA ILE A 168 -4.22 15.89 3.20
C ILE A 168 -3.83 14.60 2.46
N LEU A 169 -4.16 14.50 1.18
CA LEU A 169 -3.80 13.36 0.35
C LEU A 169 -2.29 13.27 0.11
N LEU A 170 -1.48 14.27 0.45
CA LEU A 170 -0.02 14.16 0.33
C LEU A 170 0.62 13.40 1.50
N ILE A 171 -0.17 13.00 2.49
CA ILE A 171 0.30 12.18 3.62
C ILE A 171 0.49 10.71 3.21
N GLN A 172 -0.31 10.20 2.26
CA GLN A 172 -0.24 8.79 1.82
C GLN A 172 1.15 8.35 1.31
N PRO A 173 1.90 9.09 0.47
CA PRO A 173 3.19 8.62 -0.03
C PRO A 173 4.24 8.58 1.08
N ILE A 174 4.13 9.46 2.09
CA ILE A 174 5.02 9.47 3.26
C ILE A 174 4.83 8.19 4.07
N LEU A 175 3.57 7.83 4.36
CA LEU A 175 3.23 6.60 5.08
C LEU A 175 3.62 5.34 4.31
N LEU A 176 3.38 5.32 3.00
CA LEU A 176 3.81 4.21 2.14
C LEU A 176 5.34 4.08 2.10
N GLY A 177 6.06 5.22 2.00
CA GLY A 177 7.52 5.24 2.06
C GLY A 177 8.06 4.68 3.38
N LEU A 178 7.44 5.03 4.51
CA LEU A 178 7.78 4.51 5.85
C LEU A 178 7.59 3.00 5.96
N SER A 179 6.60 2.43 5.27
CA SER A 179 6.33 0.98 5.31
C SER A 179 7.35 0.13 4.54
N GLY A 180 8.15 0.76 3.66
CA GLY A 180 9.12 0.08 2.80
C GLY A 180 10.53 -0.04 3.38
N ILE A 181 10.79 0.54 4.55
CA ILE A 181 12.04 0.44 5.33
C ILE A 181 11.80 -0.55 6.48
#